data_AF-A0A0G1QA28-F1
#
_entry.id   AF-A0A0G1QA28-F1
#
_cell.length_a   1.000
_cell.length_b   1.000
_cell.length_c   1.000
_cell.angle_alpha   90.00
_cell.angle_beta   90.00
_cell.angle_gamma   90.00
#
_symmetry.space_group_name_H-M   'P 1'
#
loop_
_entity.id
_entity.type
_entity.pdbx_description
1 polymer ?
#
loop_
_entity_poly.entity_id
_entity_poly.type
_entity_poly.pdbx_seq_one_letter_code
_entity_poly.pdbx_strand_id
1 'polypeptide(L)'
;MREGSPIPLQDLRTQKRQQERPAFHDEAQGAFEKRRIPTPEDRKEMDTKLDQLSDLLSGTSVRWQLDGALNISLLKGDYIGVHKDVDLFVEPEDLEDLEKHLYTQGYAFFLTVGHEDPNKKGMVWATAGEIRESEKDRSLVAIDKNGNIRFDHPLNFIDVHLVKRNAEGKPLGYQQVELPESWYTPRPFLYRGKKIFLSHPAKVAYFKLHCGRPYDLVDLQELAATGTLTLEDMDTIEEILCKEEEAIKQRTEFVVRRVAPQIKKGMTGETLYQIFSADPEIAALLKTKKDAEDVHTLIHRLANETDLEKDSVRCFFENITNQKNSTQRQHLLSLRKAVEDALSLT
;
A
#
# COMPACT_ATOMS: atom_id res chain seq x y z
N MET A 1 6.74 2.71 -49.81
CA MET A 1 5.85 2.72 -48.62
C MET A 1 6.49 3.68 -47.63
N ARG A 2 5.81 4.79 -47.27
CA ARG A 2 6.33 5.73 -46.28
C ARG A 2 6.06 5.12 -44.91
N GLU A 3 7.10 4.73 -44.19
CA GLU A 3 7.00 4.48 -42.75
C GLU A 3 6.48 5.77 -42.12
N GLY A 4 5.25 5.71 -41.58
CA GLY A 4 4.64 6.84 -40.90
C GLY A 4 5.52 7.24 -39.72
N SER A 5 5.80 8.53 -39.57
CA SER A 5 6.51 9.06 -38.41
C SER A 5 5.84 8.56 -37.13
N PRO A 6 6.63 8.13 -36.11
CA PRO A 6 6.06 7.65 -34.86
C PRO A 6 5.15 8.72 -34.24
N ILE A 7 3.96 8.32 -33.82
CA ILE A 7 2.99 9.22 -33.18
C ILE A 7 3.65 9.74 -31.88
N PRO A 8 3.66 11.06 -31.63
CA PRO A 8 4.18 11.61 -30.38
C PRO A 8 3.48 10.99 -29.15
N LEU A 9 4.24 10.75 -28.07
CA LEU A 9 3.74 10.17 -26.82
C LEU A 9 2.48 10.90 -26.30
N GLN A 10 2.48 12.23 -26.38
CA GLN A 10 1.38 13.05 -25.89
C GLN A 10 0.09 12.86 -26.70
N ASP A 11 0.20 12.56 -27.99
CA ASP A 11 -0.93 12.28 -28.85
C ASP A 11 -1.48 10.88 -28.56
N LEU A 12 -0.61 9.88 -28.38
CA LEU A 12 -1.02 8.52 -27.99
C LEU A 12 -1.73 8.52 -26.63
N ARG A 13 -1.16 9.20 -25.63
CA ARG A 13 -1.77 9.31 -24.29
C ARG A 13 -3.15 9.94 -24.36
N THR A 14 -3.32 10.97 -25.17
CA THR A 14 -4.63 11.63 -25.33
C THR A 14 -5.65 10.69 -25.98
N GLN A 15 -5.24 9.96 -27.03
CA GLN A 15 -6.11 9.03 -27.76
C GLN A 15 -6.45 7.76 -26.96
N LYS A 16 -5.53 7.30 -26.11
CA LYS A 16 -5.62 6.05 -25.34
C LYS A 16 -5.69 6.28 -23.84
N ARG A 17 -6.23 7.44 -23.45
CA ARG A 17 -6.26 7.88 -22.07
C ARG A 17 -7.02 6.93 -21.16
N GLN A 18 -8.13 6.38 -21.64
CA GLN A 18 -8.96 5.44 -20.89
C GLN A 18 -8.93 4.08 -21.56
N GLN A 19 -8.65 3.05 -20.78
CA GLN A 19 -8.62 1.65 -21.18
C GLN A 19 -9.22 0.80 -20.06
N GLU A 20 -9.53 -0.45 -20.34
CA GLU A 20 -10.12 -1.37 -19.38
C GLU A 20 -9.15 -2.52 -19.10
N ARG A 21 -9.18 -3.08 -17.89
CA ARG A 21 -8.60 -4.39 -17.59
C ARG A 21 -9.66 -5.32 -16.99
N PRO A 22 -9.61 -6.63 -17.28
CA PRO A 22 -10.36 -7.60 -16.50
C PRO A 22 -9.95 -7.54 -15.02
N ALA A 23 -10.89 -7.79 -14.11
CA ALA A 23 -10.56 -8.06 -12.71
C ALA A 23 -9.72 -9.35 -12.63
N PHE A 24 -8.77 -9.40 -11.70
CA PHE A 24 -8.01 -10.63 -11.51
C PHE A 24 -8.93 -11.72 -10.96
N HIS A 25 -8.81 -12.96 -11.47
CA HIS A 25 -9.67 -14.08 -11.07
C HIS A 25 -9.73 -14.30 -9.54
N ASP A 26 -8.64 -14.00 -8.85
CA ASP A 26 -8.51 -14.23 -7.42
C ASP A 26 -9.00 -13.04 -6.56
N GLU A 27 -9.25 -11.87 -7.16
CA GLU A 27 -9.95 -10.77 -6.48
C GLU A 27 -11.41 -11.18 -6.19
N ALA A 28 -11.96 -12.09 -7.01
CA ALA A 28 -13.31 -12.62 -6.87
C ALA A 28 -13.44 -13.78 -5.85
N GLN A 29 -12.33 -14.42 -5.44
CA GLN A 29 -12.34 -15.64 -4.60
C GLN A 29 -12.16 -15.40 -3.10
N GLY A 30 -11.97 -14.14 -2.67
CA GLY A 30 -11.83 -13.77 -1.26
C GLY A 30 -10.42 -14.00 -0.69
N ALA A 31 -10.19 -13.50 0.53
CA ALA A 31 -8.90 -13.62 1.21
C ALA A 31 -8.69 -15.04 1.74
N PHE A 32 -7.63 -15.71 1.29
CA PHE A 32 -7.22 -17.01 1.85
C PHE A 32 -6.44 -16.81 3.15
N GLU A 33 -6.59 -17.73 4.12
CA GLU A 33 -5.78 -17.73 5.36
C GLU A 33 -4.32 -18.09 5.09
N LYS A 34 -4.04 -18.87 4.03
CA LYS A 34 -2.69 -19.31 3.64
C LYS A 34 -2.48 -19.16 2.15
N ARG A 35 -1.23 -18.91 1.75
CA ARG A 35 -0.84 -18.90 0.34
C ARG A 35 -0.91 -20.31 -0.25
N ARG A 36 -1.34 -20.40 -1.51
CA ARG A 36 -1.20 -21.62 -2.31
C ARG A 36 0.28 -21.88 -2.57
N ILE A 37 0.69 -23.13 -2.46
CA ILE A 37 2.05 -23.58 -2.84
C ILE A 37 2.22 -23.37 -4.36
N PRO A 38 3.31 -22.73 -4.81
CA PRO A 38 3.51 -22.47 -6.23
C PRO A 38 3.95 -23.74 -6.96
N THR A 39 3.31 -23.99 -8.10
CA THR A 39 3.68 -25.04 -9.07
C THR A 39 4.97 -24.67 -9.81
N PRO A 40 5.65 -25.61 -10.49
CA PRO A 40 6.79 -25.29 -11.35
C PRO A 40 6.49 -24.19 -12.38
N GLU A 41 5.28 -24.18 -12.91
CA GLU A 41 4.80 -23.17 -13.86
C GLU A 41 4.65 -21.80 -13.20
N ASP A 42 4.02 -21.71 -12.02
CA ASP A 42 3.90 -20.46 -11.25
C ASP A 42 5.29 -19.87 -10.95
N ARG A 43 6.24 -20.74 -10.57
CA ARG A 43 7.63 -20.38 -10.27
C ARG A 43 8.30 -19.80 -11.51
N LYS A 44 8.21 -20.51 -12.65
CA LYS A 44 8.78 -20.07 -13.93
C LYS A 44 8.18 -18.74 -14.41
N GLU A 45 6.88 -18.54 -14.21
CA GLU A 45 6.22 -17.28 -14.56
C GLU A 45 6.78 -16.13 -13.72
N MET A 46 6.85 -16.29 -12.40
CA MET A 46 7.37 -15.26 -11.49
C MET A 46 8.86 -14.98 -11.72
N ASP A 47 9.64 -16.03 -11.96
CA ASP A 47 11.03 -15.96 -12.39
C ASP A 47 11.19 -15.10 -13.66
N THR A 48 10.32 -15.29 -14.63
CA THR A 48 10.29 -14.51 -15.88
C THR A 48 9.93 -13.04 -15.60
N LYS A 49 8.96 -12.79 -14.72
CA LYS A 49 8.57 -11.43 -14.30
C LYS A 49 9.74 -10.71 -13.62
N LEU A 50 10.44 -11.36 -12.70
CA LEU A 50 11.61 -10.80 -12.01
C LEU A 50 12.79 -10.53 -12.96
N ASP A 51 13.04 -11.44 -13.90
CA ASP A 51 14.05 -11.24 -14.93
C ASP A 51 13.74 -10.01 -15.79
N GLN A 52 12.48 -9.85 -16.19
CA GLN A 52 12.01 -8.70 -16.97
C GLN A 52 11.98 -7.40 -16.15
N LEU A 53 11.68 -7.47 -14.86
CA LEU A 53 11.67 -6.31 -13.98
C LEU A 53 13.08 -5.71 -13.87
N SER A 54 14.08 -6.58 -13.70
CA SER A 54 15.48 -6.15 -13.66
C SER A 54 15.89 -5.50 -14.98
N ASP A 55 15.51 -6.09 -16.13
CA ASP A 55 15.81 -5.50 -17.45
C ASP A 55 15.10 -4.15 -17.64
N LEU A 56 13.81 -4.08 -17.28
CA LEU A 56 12.98 -2.89 -17.39
C LEU A 56 13.58 -1.71 -16.64
N LEU A 57 14.16 -1.94 -15.46
CA LEU A 57 14.72 -0.87 -14.61
C LEU A 57 16.25 -0.75 -14.76
N SER A 58 16.87 -1.58 -15.59
CA SER A 58 18.30 -1.54 -15.86
C SER A 58 18.71 -0.22 -16.56
N GLY A 59 19.88 0.30 -16.20
CA GLY A 59 20.40 1.55 -16.76
C GLY A 59 19.71 2.82 -16.26
N THR A 60 18.71 2.71 -15.37
CA THR A 60 18.09 3.87 -14.74
C THR A 60 18.86 4.33 -13.51
N SER A 61 18.77 5.62 -13.18
CA SER A 61 19.19 6.18 -11.88
C SER A 61 18.07 6.19 -10.84
N VAL A 62 16.93 5.59 -11.16
CA VAL A 62 15.72 5.58 -10.32
C VAL A 62 16.00 4.79 -9.05
N ARG A 63 15.67 5.38 -7.90
CA ARG A 63 15.69 4.72 -6.59
C ARG A 63 14.41 3.92 -6.45
N TRP A 64 14.53 2.61 -6.65
CA TRP A 64 13.43 1.68 -6.50
C TRP A 64 13.77 0.53 -5.56
N GLN A 65 12.76 -0.07 -4.97
CA GLN A 65 12.87 -1.25 -4.13
C GLN A 65 11.70 -2.19 -4.39
N LEU A 66 11.98 -3.48 -4.57
CA LEU A 66 10.99 -4.53 -4.54
C LEU A 66 10.38 -4.62 -3.14
N ASP A 67 9.05 -4.66 -3.06
CA ASP A 67 8.31 -4.71 -1.82
C ASP A 67 7.38 -5.93 -1.75
N GLY A 68 6.46 -5.94 -0.78
CA GLY A 68 5.44 -6.96 -0.65
C GLY A 68 5.99 -8.33 -0.28
N ALA A 69 5.22 -9.36 -0.60
CA ALA A 69 5.59 -10.75 -0.26
C ALA A 69 6.69 -11.32 -1.16
N LEU A 70 6.87 -10.75 -2.36
CA LEU A 70 7.91 -11.18 -3.28
C LEU A 70 9.31 -10.85 -2.74
N ASN A 71 9.45 -9.73 -2.03
CA ASN A 71 10.67 -9.42 -1.27
C ASN A 71 11.05 -10.53 -0.28
N ILE A 72 10.08 -10.99 0.52
CA ILE A 72 10.27 -12.07 1.50
C ILE A 72 10.73 -13.36 0.82
N SER A 73 10.14 -13.69 -0.33
CA SER A 73 10.54 -14.88 -1.10
C SER A 73 12.00 -14.82 -1.55
N LEU A 74 12.46 -13.65 -1.99
CA LEU A 74 13.85 -13.48 -2.41
C LEU A 74 14.81 -13.55 -1.23
N LEU A 75 14.44 -12.98 -0.06
CA LEU A 75 15.23 -13.10 1.17
C LEU A 75 15.31 -14.55 1.65
N LYS A 76 14.21 -15.31 1.57
CA LYS A 76 14.16 -16.73 1.94
C LYS A 76 14.95 -17.62 0.98
N GLY A 77 15.13 -17.18 -0.26
CA GLY A 77 15.71 -17.98 -1.34
C GLY A 77 14.71 -18.95 -1.99
N ASP A 78 13.43 -18.90 -1.62
CA ASP A 78 12.35 -19.61 -2.29
C ASP A 78 11.00 -18.88 -2.16
N TYR A 79 10.08 -19.14 -3.10
CA TYR A 79 8.75 -18.56 -3.08
C TYR A 79 7.92 -19.06 -1.89
N ILE A 80 7.52 -18.13 -1.01
CA ILE A 80 6.66 -18.41 0.16
C ILE A 80 5.19 -18.71 -0.21
N GLY A 81 4.89 -18.65 -1.51
CA GLY A 81 3.57 -18.87 -2.07
C GLY A 81 3.47 -18.34 -3.48
N VAL A 82 2.29 -18.47 -4.07
CA VAL A 82 1.97 -17.82 -5.35
C VAL A 82 1.88 -16.31 -5.13
N HIS A 83 2.57 -15.55 -5.99
CA HIS A 83 2.49 -14.09 -6.04
C HIS A 83 1.69 -13.67 -7.26
N LYS A 84 0.76 -12.74 -7.08
CA LYS A 84 -0.16 -12.29 -8.13
C LYS A 84 0.42 -11.12 -8.90
N ASP A 85 1.11 -10.26 -8.18
CA ASP A 85 1.59 -8.96 -8.55
C ASP A 85 3.08 -8.80 -8.18
N VAL A 86 3.63 -7.69 -8.64
CA VAL A 86 4.96 -7.21 -8.28
C VAL A 86 4.76 -5.83 -7.68
N ASP A 87 5.21 -5.64 -6.44
CA ASP A 87 5.16 -4.37 -5.73
C ASP A 87 6.49 -3.63 -5.81
N LEU A 88 6.46 -2.35 -6.15
CA LEU A 88 7.63 -1.47 -6.16
C LEU A 88 7.41 -0.25 -5.26
N PHE A 89 8.41 0.08 -4.45
CA PHE A 89 8.56 1.44 -3.94
C PHE A 89 9.42 2.28 -4.88
N VAL A 90 9.02 3.53 -5.13
CA VAL A 90 9.75 4.52 -5.94
C VAL A 90 9.72 5.88 -5.26
N GLU A 91 10.80 6.65 -5.40
CA GLU A 91 10.86 8.05 -4.93
C GLU A 91 10.06 8.97 -5.86
N PRO A 92 9.24 9.90 -5.33
CA PRO A 92 8.44 10.82 -6.15
C PRO A 92 9.24 11.69 -7.11
N GLU A 93 10.49 12.02 -6.75
CA GLU A 93 11.37 12.85 -7.57
C GLU A 93 11.88 12.10 -8.81
N ASP A 94 11.91 10.77 -8.78
CA ASP A 94 12.46 9.95 -9.86
C ASP A 94 11.40 9.61 -10.92
N LEU A 95 10.13 9.99 -10.71
CA LEU A 95 9.01 9.60 -11.57
C LEU A 95 9.10 10.12 -13.00
N GLU A 96 9.62 11.33 -13.22
CA GLU A 96 9.71 11.91 -14.57
C GLU A 96 10.76 11.18 -15.42
N ASP A 97 11.89 10.82 -14.81
CA ASP A 97 12.94 10.06 -15.48
C ASP A 97 12.52 8.61 -15.68
N LEU A 98 11.81 8.04 -14.69
CA LEU A 98 11.19 6.72 -14.82
C LEU A 98 10.16 6.72 -15.97
N GLU A 99 9.26 7.70 -16.08
CA GLU A 99 8.26 7.78 -17.15
C GLU A 99 8.91 7.78 -18.54
N LYS A 100 9.94 8.61 -18.74
CA LYS A 100 10.68 8.67 -20.02
C LYS A 100 11.31 7.33 -20.34
N HIS A 101 11.95 6.70 -19.37
CA HIS A 101 12.60 5.41 -19.55
C HIS A 101 11.58 4.31 -19.90
N LEU A 102 10.52 4.19 -19.10
CA LEU A 102 9.45 3.19 -19.29
C LEU A 102 8.86 3.25 -20.69
N TYR A 103 8.60 4.46 -21.22
CA TYR A 103 8.04 4.59 -22.55
C TYR A 103 8.95 4.01 -23.63
N THR A 104 10.27 4.18 -23.52
CA THR A 104 11.22 3.56 -24.46
C THR A 104 11.25 2.03 -24.35
N GLN A 105 10.86 1.49 -23.20
CA GLN A 105 10.78 0.06 -22.93
C GLN A 105 9.39 -0.54 -23.22
N GLY A 106 8.44 0.25 -23.74
CA GLY A 106 7.07 -0.22 -24.01
C GLY A 106 6.22 -0.34 -22.75
N TYR A 107 6.44 0.53 -21.76
CA TYR A 107 5.66 0.63 -20.54
C TYR A 107 5.12 2.04 -20.31
N ALA A 108 4.08 2.14 -19.51
CA ALA A 108 3.50 3.41 -19.11
C ALA A 108 2.87 3.34 -17.71
N PHE A 109 2.72 4.52 -17.10
CA PHE A 109 1.99 4.71 -15.86
C PHE A 109 0.48 4.72 -16.11
N PHE A 110 -0.25 3.99 -15.25
CA PHE A 110 -1.70 4.05 -15.20
C PHE A 110 -2.20 4.23 -13.77
N LEU A 111 -3.35 4.89 -13.64
CA LEU A 111 -4.15 4.93 -12.42
C LEU A 111 -5.33 3.98 -12.57
N THR A 112 -5.52 3.11 -11.58
CA THR A 112 -6.73 2.29 -11.50
C THR A 112 -7.91 3.17 -11.07
N VAL A 113 -9.01 3.11 -11.81
CA VAL A 113 -10.26 3.81 -11.50
C VAL A 113 -11.42 2.81 -11.44
N GLY A 114 -12.46 3.17 -10.68
CA GLY A 114 -13.69 2.39 -10.64
C GLY A 114 -14.31 2.22 -12.03
N HIS A 115 -15.06 1.14 -12.20
CA HIS A 115 -15.74 0.80 -13.44
C HIS A 115 -17.18 0.38 -13.13
N GLU A 116 -18.11 0.61 -14.05
CA GLU A 116 -19.52 0.27 -13.86
C GLU A 116 -19.74 -1.25 -13.79
N ASP A 117 -19.06 -2.00 -14.67
CA ASP A 117 -18.97 -3.46 -14.58
C ASP A 117 -18.02 -3.86 -13.43
N PRO A 118 -18.51 -4.54 -12.38
CA PRO A 118 -17.69 -4.96 -11.25
C PRO A 118 -16.62 -6.00 -11.61
N ASN A 119 -16.70 -6.64 -12.77
CA ASN A 119 -15.69 -7.60 -13.26
C ASN A 119 -14.55 -6.93 -14.03
N LYS A 120 -14.56 -5.60 -14.11
CA LYS A 120 -13.54 -4.82 -14.80
C LYS A 120 -13.02 -3.71 -13.90
N LYS A 121 -11.85 -3.21 -14.24
CA LYS A 121 -11.31 -1.97 -13.68
C LYS A 121 -10.99 -1.02 -14.82
N GLY A 122 -11.31 0.25 -14.63
CA GLY A 122 -10.88 1.29 -15.54
C GLY A 122 -9.41 1.59 -15.29
N MET A 123 -8.67 1.87 -16.36
CA MET A 123 -7.26 2.24 -16.31
C MET A 123 -7.12 3.58 -17.04
N VAL A 124 -6.58 4.58 -16.34
CA VAL A 124 -6.31 5.89 -16.91
C VAL A 124 -4.81 6.05 -17.10
N TRP A 125 -4.36 6.22 -18.35
CA TRP A 125 -2.97 6.53 -18.64
C TRP A 125 -2.62 7.88 -18.01
N ALA A 126 -1.64 7.86 -17.11
CA ALA A 126 -1.25 9.01 -16.30
C ALA A 126 0.17 9.48 -16.63
N THR A 127 0.42 10.77 -16.39
CA THR A 127 1.77 11.36 -16.39
C THR A 127 2.48 11.12 -15.05
N ALA A 128 3.80 11.34 -14.99
CA ALA A 128 4.53 11.33 -13.71
C ALA A 128 3.90 12.26 -12.64
N GLY A 129 3.48 13.46 -13.05
CA GLY A 129 2.82 14.42 -12.15
C GLY A 129 1.45 13.93 -11.67
N GLU A 130 0.65 13.31 -12.54
CA GLU A 130 -0.64 12.73 -12.15
C GLU A 130 -0.48 11.53 -11.22
N ILE A 131 0.56 10.73 -11.41
CA ILE A 131 0.91 9.63 -10.49
C ILE A 131 1.29 10.16 -9.11
N ARG A 132 2.14 11.21 -9.06
CA ARG A 132 2.59 11.85 -7.81
C ARG A 132 1.43 12.32 -6.94
N GLU A 133 0.47 13.03 -7.54
CA GLU A 133 -0.63 13.68 -6.82
C GLU A 133 -1.85 12.77 -6.56
N SER A 134 -1.95 11.63 -7.25
CA SER A 134 -3.13 10.77 -7.16
C SER A 134 -3.15 9.95 -5.87
N GLU A 135 -4.32 9.86 -5.22
CA GLU A 135 -4.59 8.90 -4.12
C GLU A 135 -5.03 7.52 -4.61
N LYS A 136 -5.26 7.34 -5.92
CA LYS A 136 -5.66 6.06 -6.52
C LYS A 136 -4.49 5.11 -6.69
N ASP A 137 -4.76 3.82 -6.81
CA ASP A 137 -3.74 2.80 -7.09
C ASP A 137 -3.02 3.09 -8.40
N ARG A 138 -1.68 3.01 -8.34
CA ARG A 138 -0.76 3.35 -9.43
C ARG A 138 -0.13 2.06 -9.92
N SER A 139 -0.08 1.88 -11.24
CA SER A 139 0.55 0.70 -11.82
C SER A 139 1.45 1.04 -13.01
N LEU A 140 2.53 0.26 -13.18
CA LEU A 140 3.26 0.17 -14.45
C LEU A 140 2.61 -0.90 -15.31
N VAL A 141 2.31 -0.55 -16.56
CA VAL A 141 1.57 -1.42 -17.48
C VAL A 141 2.31 -1.48 -18.81
N ALA A 142 2.47 -2.69 -19.34
CA ALA A 142 3.05 -2.91 -20.65
C ALA A 142 2.08 -2.42 -21.73
N ILE A 143 2.61 -1.71 -22.73
CA ILE A 143 1.85 -1.13 -23.84
C ILE A 143 2.43 -1.52 -25.20
N ASP A 144 1.57 -1.56 -26.23
CA ASP A 144 1.99 -1.71 -27.61
C ASP A 144 2.44 -0.37 -28.22
N LYS A 145 2.92 -0.40 -29.47
CA LYS A 145 3.34 0.80 -30.22
C LYS A 145 2.23 1.84 -30.45
N ASN A 146 0.97 1.46 -30.25
CA ASN A 146 -0.19 2.34 -30.35
C ASN A 146 -0.70 2.78 -28.98
N GLY A 147 -0.01 2.41 -27.90
CA GLY A 147 -0.38 2.75 -26.53
C GLY A 147 -1.49 1.89 -25.91
N ASN A 148 -1.88 0.77 -26.53
CA ASN A 148 -2.84 -0.15 -25.92
C ASN A 148 -2.17 -1.06 -24.89
N ILE A 149 -2.87 -1.37 -23.79
CA ILE A 149 -2.42 -2.31 -22.77
C ILE A 149 -2.19 -3.71 -23.38
N ARG A 150 -1.05 -4.33 -23.03
CA ARG A 150 -0.64 -5.66 -23.47
C ARG A 150 -0.88 -6.75 -22.42
N PHE A 151 -2.02 -7.40 -22.48
CA PHE A 151 -2.37 -8.51 -21.56
C PHE A 151 -1.55 -9.78 -21.77
N ASP A 152 -0.89 -9.91 -22.92
CA ASP A 152 0.00 -11.02 -23.26
C ASP A 152 1.41 -10.87 -22.65
N HIS A 153 1.74 -9.69 -22.10
CA HIS A 153 3.06 -9.43 -21.57
C HIS A 153 3.23 -10.05 -20.16
N PRO A 154 4.29 -10.82 -19.91
CA PRO A 154 4.40 -11.57 -18.64
C PRO A 154 4.62 -10.65 -17.44
N LEU A 155 5.45 -9.61 -17.54
CA LEU A 155 5.51 -8.54 -16.55
C LEU A 155 4.49 -7.46 -16.88
N ASN A 156 3.36 -7.43 -16.17
CA ASN A 156 2.32 -6.42 -16.36
C ASN A 156 1.60 -6.12 -15.05
N PHE A 157 1.00 -4.94 -14.93
CA PHE A 157 0.31 -4.46 -13.73
C PHE A 157 1.18 -4.52 -12.46
N ILE A 158 2.36 -3.89 -12.54
CA ILE A 158 3.26 -3.73 -11.40
C ILE A 158 2.72 -2.63 -10.50
N ASP A 159 2.49 -2.89 -9.23
CA ASP A 159 1.98 -1.88 -8.30
C ASP A 159 3.10 -0.92 -7.85
N VAL A 160 2.81 0.38 -7.89
CA VAL A 160 3.79 1.45 -7.60
C VAL A 160 3.39 2.21 -6.35
N HIS A 161 4.13 1.97 -5.29
CA HIS A 161 4.06 2.66 -4.01
C HIS A 161 5.04 3.85 -4.03
N LEU A 162 4.56 5.04 -3.71
CA LEU A 162 5.44 6.21 -3.61
C LEU A 162 5.87 6.44 -2.17
N VAL A 163 7.16 6.72 -1.98
CA VAL A 163 7.69 7.16 -0.70
C VAL A 163 7.08 8.51 -0.34
N LYS A 164 6.50 8.64 0.85
CA LYS A 164 6.04 9.92 1.38
C LYS A 164 7.16 10.52 2.22
N ARG A 165 7.42 11.82 2.08
CA ARG A 165 8.45 12.53 2.85
C ARG A 165 7.89 13.81 3.47
N ASN A 166 8.42 14.21 4.62
CA ASN A 166 8.13 15.52 5.22
C ASN A 166 8.93 16.64 4.52
N ALA A 167 8.79 17.88 5.01
CA ALA A 167 9.46 19.04 4.44
C ALA A 167 10.99 18.97 4.55
N GLU A 168 11.50 18.25 5.54
CA GLU A 168 12.92 17.98 5.78
C GLU A 168 13.44 16.80 4.94
N GLY A 169 12.57 16.17 4.14
CA GLY A 169 12.90 15.05 3.29
C GLY A 169 12.99 13.71 4.02
N LYS A 170 12.51 13.58 5.26
CA LYS A 170 12.45 12.31 6.01
C LYS A 170 11.24 11.48 5.59
N PRO A 171 11.37 10.14 5.47
CA PRO A 171 10.28 9.29 5.05
C PRO A 171 9.21 9.21 6.13
N LEU A 172 7.95 9.14 5.71
CA LEU A 172 6.78 9.13 6.56
C LEU A 172 6.02 7.81 6.41
N GLY A 173 5.61 7.26 7.55
CA GLY A 173 4.73 6.12 7.66
C GLY A 173 3.26 6.53 7.85
N TYR A 174 2.51 5.64 8.49
CA TYR A 174 1.17 5.92 8.96
C TYR A 174 1.20 7.04 10.01
N GLN A 175 0.07 7.77 10.10
CA GLN A 175 -0.09 8.89 11.02
C GLN A 175 0.96 10.01 10.89
N GLN A 176 1.66 10.08 9.75
CA GLN A 176 2.74 11.05 9.51
C GLN A 176 3.92 10.90 10.49
N VAL A 177 4.12 9.70 11.05
CA VAL A 177 5.29 9.41 11.89
C VAL A 177 6.50 9.13 11.01
N GLU A 178 7.65 9.71 11.39
CA GLU A 178 8.90 9.50 10.67
C GLU A 178 9.37 8.05 10.76
N LEU A 179 9.84 7.53 9.62
CA LEU A 179 10.46 6.21 9.50
C LEU A 179 11.98 6.34 9.37
N PRO A 180 12.75 5.28 9.67
CA PRO A 180 14.19 5.30 9.49
C PRO A 180 14.59 5.46 8.03
N GLU A 181 15.49 6.40 7.71
CA GLU A 181 16.00 6.59 6.34
C GLU A 181 16.68 5.32 5.80
N SER A 182 17.34 4.56 6.68
CA SER A 182 18.01 3.30 6.34
C SER A 182 17.07 2.25 5.74
N TRP A 183 15.77 2.33 6.01
CA TRP A 183 14.76 1.44 5.44
C TRP A 183 14.50 1.71 3.95
N TYR A 184 14.78 2.92 3.49
CA TYR A 184 14.53 3.39 2.12
C TYR A 184 15.79 3.36 1.24
N THR A 185 16.95 2.98 1.80
CA THR A 185 18.16 2.71 1.02
C THR A 185 17.99 1.43 0.19
N PRO A 186 18.10 1.48 -1.15
CA PRO A 186 18.00 0.29 -1.99
C PRO A 186 19.09 -0.75 -1.66
N ARG A 187 18.68 -1.98 -1.33
CA ARG A 187 19.62 -3.08 -1.02
C ARG A 187 19.85 -3.95 -2.24
N PRO A 188 21.04 -3.91 -2.87
CA PRO A 188 21.30 -4.71 -4.05
C PRO A 188 21.26 -6.20 -3.71
N PHE A 189 20.56 -6.97 -4.52
CA PHE A 189 20.41 -8.42 -4.42
C PHE A 189 20.64 -9.05 -5.78
N LEU A 190 21.46 -10.11 -5.83
CA LEU A 190 21.76 -10.82 -7.06
C LEU A 190 20.81 -12.02 -7.19
N TYR A 191 19.84 -11.90 -8.10
CA TYR A 191 18.88 -12.94 -8.39
C TYR A 191 19.11 -13.46 -9.82
N ARG A 192 19.47 -14.74 -9.96
CA ARG A 192 19.71 -15.39 -11.26
C ARG A 192 20.66 -14.61 -12.19
N GLY A 193 21.69 -13.99 -11.60
CA GLY A 193 22.69 -13.18 -12.31
C GLY A 193 22.26 -11.75 -12.62
N LYS A 194 21.04 -11.35 -12.23
CA LYS A 194 20.51 -10.00 -12.41
C LYS A 194 20.42 -9.25 -11.08
N LYS A 195 20.61 -7.94 -11.15
CA LYS A 195 20.56 -7.06 -9.98
C LYS A 195 19.11 -6.59 -9.76
N ILE A 196 18.59 -6.87 -8.58
CA ILE A 196 17.31 -6.37 -8.07
C ILE A 196 17.62 -5.60 -6.79
N PHE A 197 16.78 -4.64 -6.43
CA PHE A 197 16.89 -3.95 -5.16
C PHE A 197 15.78 -4.38 -4.22
N LEU A 198 16.10 -4.89 -3.05
CA LEU A 198 15.11 -5.29 -2.04
C LEU A 198 14.88 -4.14 -1.06
N SER A 199 13.63 -4.00 -0.60
CA SER A 199 13.29 -3.22 0.59
C SER A 199 13.89 -3.83 1.86
N HIS A 200 14.10 -3.00 2.87
CA HIS A 200 14.52 -3.43 4.20
C HIS A 200 13.48 -4.39 4.85
N PRO A 201 13.88 -5.51 5.48
CA PRO A 201 12.97 -6.43 6.16
C PRO A 201 12.00 -5.74 7.13
N ALA A 202 12.52 -4.88 8.02
CA ALA A 202 11.72 -4.06 8.93
C ALA A 202 10.63 -3.21 8.24
N LYS A 203 10.92 -2.63 7.07
CA LYS A 203 9.95 -1.88 6.26
C LYS A 203 8.81 -2.77 5.79
N VAL A 204 9.14 -3.95 5.25
CA VAL A 204 8.16 -4.95 4.81
C VAL A 204 7.29 -5.39 5.99
N ALA A 205 7.91 -5.67 7.14
CA ALA A 205 7.21 -6.06 8.35
C ALA A 205 6.24 -4.98 8.85
N TYR A 206 6.73 -3.73 8.93
CA TYR A 206 5.95 -2.57 9.31
C TYR A 206 4.68 -2.41 8.47
N PHE A 207 4.79 -2.38 7.13
CA PHE A 207 3.61 -2.21 6.27
C PHE A 207 2.64 -3.40 6.38
N LYS A 208 3.13 -4.63 6.52
CA LYS A 208 2.27 -5.82 6.73
C LYS A 208 1.51 -5.78 8.06
N LEU A 209 2.12 -5.27 9.12
CA LEU A 209 1.44 -5.05 10.41
C LEU A 209 0.30 -4.03 10.31
N HIS A 210 0.36 -3.10 9.36
CA HIS A 210 -0.74 -2.16 9.09
C HIS A 210 -1.85 -2.72 8.20
N CYS A 211 -1.51 -3.57 7.21
CA CYS A 211 -2.49 -4.21 6.35
C CYS A 211 -3.33 -5.24 7.12
N GLY A 212 -2.68 -6.08 7.94
CA GLY A 212 -3.35 -7.04 8.81
C GLY A 212 -4.23 -8.07 8.09
N ARG A 213 -3.94 -8.38 6.82
CA ARG A 213 -4.70 -9.40 6.08
C ARG A 213 -4.36 -10.79 6.65
N PRO A 214 -5.26 -11.79 6.57
CA PRO A 214 -5.02 -13.11 7.15
C PRO A 214 -3.66 -13.74 6.77
N TYR A 215 -3.28 -13.64 5.49
CA TYR A 215 -1.99 -14.16 5.00
C TYR A 215 -0.78 -13.28 5.33
N ASP A 216 -0.96 -12.01 5.74
CA ASP A 216 0.17 -11.16 6.14
C ASP A 216 0.85 -11.73 7.41
N LEU A 217 0.10 -12.39 8.31
CA LEU A 217 0.69 -13.05 9.47
C LEU A 217 1.60 -14.22 9.09
N VAL A 218 1.18 -15.01 8.10
CA VAL A 218 1.99 -16.10 7.56
C VAL A 218 3.24 -15.54 6.89
N ASP A 219 3.10 -14.49 6.09
CA ASP A 219 4.23 -13.81 5.44
C ASP A 219 5.23 -13.25 6.48
N LEU A 220 4.74 -12.70 7.60
CA LEU A 220 5.58 -12.21 8.70
C LEU A 220 6.37 -13.34 9.40
N GLN A 221 5.76 -14.51 9.59
CA GLN A 221 6.47 -15.69 10.12
C GLN A 221 7.57 -16.14 9.16
N GLU A 222 7.27 -16.16 7.86
CA GLU A 222 8.24 -16.50 6.83
C GLU A 222 9.39 -15.48 6.77
N LEU A 223 9.10 -14.19 6.96
CA LEU A 223 10.12 -13.14 7.04
C LEU A 223 11.03 -13.32 8.26
N ALA A 224 10.48 -13.63 9.43
CA ALA A 224 11.28 -13.91 10.62
C ALA A 224 12.22 -15.10 10.38
N ALA A 225 11.73 -16.17 9.74
CA ALA A 225 12.51 -17.36 9.43
C ALA A 225 13.67 -17.13 8.45
N THR A 226 13.70 -15.99 7.73
CA THR A 226 14.86 -15.63 6.88
C THR A 226 16.10 -15.27 7.68
N GLY A 227 15.96 -14.94 8.98
CA GLY A 227 17.05 -14.44 9.81
C GLY A 227 17.53 -13.03 9.46
N THR A 228 16.83 -12.33 8.54
CA THR A 228 17.21 -10.97 8.08
C THR A 228 16.52 -9.85 8.84
N LEU A 229 15.44 -10.16 9.58
CA LEU A 229 14.75 -9.24 10.48
C LEU A 229 15.36 -9.38 11.89
N THR A 230 15.89 -8.29 12.44
CA THR A 230 16.64 -8.30 13.71
C THR A 230 15.77 -7.89 14.91
N LEU A 231 16.25 -8.12 16.14
CA LEU A 231 15.57 -7.60 17.34
C LEU A 231 15.60 -6.07 17.42
N GLU A 232 16.67 -5.43 16.94
CA GLU A 232 16.75 -3.96 16.83
C GLU A 232 15.69 -3.41 15.87
N ASP A 233 15.43 -4.13 14.77
CA ASP A 233 14.33 -3.79 13.87
C ASP A 233 12.97 -3.90 14.58
N MET A 234 12.78 -4.92 15.42
CA MET A 234 11.56 -5.09 16.21
C MET A 234 11.38 -3.97 17.23
N ASP A 235 12.44 -3.59 17.94
CA ASP A 235 12.44 -2.46 18.87
C ASP A 235 12.08 -1.16 18.14
N THR A 236 12.66 -0.94 16.97
CA THR A 236 12.38 0.24 16.13
C THR A 236 10.93 0.28 15.66
N ILE A 237 10.37 -0.86 15.21
CA ILE A 237 8.96 -0.96 14.82
C ILE A 237 8.05 -0.67 16.02
N GLU A 238 8.36 -1.22 17.20
CA GLU A 238 7.60 -1.00 18.42
C GLU A 238 7.56 0.48 18.81
N GLU A 239 8.70 1.17 18.76
CA GLU A 239 8.79 2.61 19.02
C GLU A 239 7.97 3.44 18.03
N ILE A 240 8.03 3.10 16.73
CA ILE A 240 7.25 3.78 15.69
C ILE A 240 5.76 3.60 15.95
N LEU A 241 5.32 2.37 16.22
CA LEU A 241 3.91 2.10 16.54
C LEU A 241 3.47 2.86 17.78
N CYS A 242 4.29 2.93 18.84
CA CYS A 242 3.99 3.75 20.02
C CYS A 242 3.80 5.24 19.68
N LYS A 243 4.66 5.79 18.81
CA LYS A 243 4.54 7.19 18.34
C LYS A 243 3.27 7.41 17.52
N GLU A 244 2.89 6.44 16.69
CA GLU A 244 1.66 6.51 15.91
C GLU A 244 0.42 6.48 16.80
N GLU A 245 0.41 5.63 17.83
CA GLU A 245 -0.67 5.60 18.79
C GLU A 245 -0.84 6.93 19.52
N GLU A 246 0.27 7.56 19.91
CA GLU A 246 0.25 8.88 20.53
C GLU A 246 -0.25 9.95 19.55
N ALA A 247 0.18 9.91 18.29
CA ALA A 247 -0.33 10.80 17.25
C ALA A 247 -1.85 10.64 17.04
N ILE A 248 -2.37 9.40 17.07
CA ILE A 248 -3.81 9.14 16.98
C ILE A 248 -4.55 9.68 18.21
N LYS A 249 -4.01 9.50 19.42
CA LYS A 249 -4.62 10.04 20.65
C LYS A 249 -4.72 11.56 20.60
N GLN A 250 -3.63 12.23 20.23
CA GLN A 250 -3.59 13.69 20.10
C GLN A 250 -4.61 14.16 19.06
N ARG A 251 -4.63 13.52 17.89
CA ARG A 251 -5.59 13.80 16.82
C ARG A 251 -7.04 13.62 17.27
N THR A 252 -7.32 12.51 17.95
CA THR A 252 -8.63 12.22 18.54
C THR A 252 -9.06 13.31 19.52
N GLU A 253 -8.17 13.74 20.42
CA GLU A 253 -8.46 14.81 21.37
C GLU A 253 -8.76 16.14 20.66
N PHE A 254 -8.07 16.45 19.56
CA PHE A 254 -8.39 17.62 18.74
C PHE A 254 -9.79 17.53 18.12
N VAL A 255 -10.14 16.38 17.52
CA VAL A 255 -11.47 16.15 16.95
C VAL A 255 -12.55 16.27 18.02
N VAL A 256 -12.37 15.61 19.17
CA VAL A 256 -13.31 15.68 20.31
C VAL A 256 -13.49 17.13 20.78
N ARG A 257 -12.41 17.92 20.89
CA ARG A 257 -12.50 19.33 21.27
C ARG A 257 -13.28 20.18 20.27
N ARG A 258 -13.19 19.89 18.97
CA ARG A 258 -13.93 20.61 17.92
C ARG A 258 -15.40 20.21 17.89
N VAL A 259 -15.68 18.91 17.99
CA VAL A 259 -17.01 18.34 17.71
C VAL A 259 -17.89 18.27 18.95
N ALA A 260 -17.36 17.81 20.09
CA ALA A 260 -18.18 17.56 21.28
C ALA A 260 -18.94 18.80 21.80
N PRO A 261 -18.39 20.03 21.81
CA PRO A 261 -19.13 21.22 22.25
C PRO A 261 -20.33 21.58 21.38
N GLN A 262 -20.39 21.08 20.15
CA GLN A 262 -21.48 21.35 19.21
C GLN A 262 -22.66 20.42 19.41
N ILE A 263 -22.47 19.28 20.07
CA ILE A 263 -23.49 18.26 20.30
C ILE A 263 -24.37 18.68 21.49
N LYS A 264 -25.70 18.63 21.30
CA LYS A 264 -26.68 18.95 22.34
C LYS A 264 -27.74 17.86 22.45
N LYS A 265 -28.31 17.73 23.65
CA LYS A 265 -29.43 16.83 23.94
C LYS A 265 -30.61 17.10 23.00
N GLY A 266 -31.18 16.03 22.44
CA GLY A 266 -32.33 16.09 21.54
C GLY A 266 -32.00 16.45 20.08
N MET A 267 -30.72 16.53 19.71
CA MET A 267 -30.33 16.65 18.30
C MET A 267 -30.72 15.40 17.51
N THR A 268 -31.20 15.60 16.29
CA THR A 268 -31.51 14.49 15.37
C THR A 268 -30.23 13.89 14.81
N GLY A 269 -30.32 12.66 14.30
CA GLY A 269 -29.20 12.02 13.59
C GLY A 269 -28.70 12.84 12.39
N GLU A 270 -29.59 13.55 11.69
CA GLU A 270 -29.21 14.42 10.57
C GLU A 270 -28.37 15.62 11.02
N THR A 271 -28.79 16.29 12.10
CA THR A 271 -28.03 17.41 12.68
C THR A 271 -26.66 16.96 13.17
N LEU A 272 -26.59 15.80 13.83
CA LEU A 272 -25.33 15.21 14.26
C LEU A 272 -24.43 14.86 13.07
N TYR A 273 -24.97 14.27 12.02
CA TYR A 273 -24.20 13.98 10.80
C TYR A 273 -23.61 15.25 10.18
N GLN A 274 -24.37 16.34 10.12
CA GLN A 274 -23.86 17.63 9.63
C GLN A 274 -22.69 18.15 10.49
N ILE A 275 -22.79 18.08 11.82
CA ILE A 275 -21.69 18.47 12.73
C ILE A 275 -20.43 17.63 12.48
N PHE A 276 -20.59 16.31 12.39
CA PHE A 276 -19.48 15.38 12.17
C PHE A 276 -18.84 15.58 10.79
N SER A 277 -19.65 15.65 9.72
CA SER A 277 -19.16 15.83 8.34
C SER A 277 -18.55 17.21 8.06
N ALA A 278 -18.82 18.22 8.90
CA ALA A 278 -18.18 19.54 8.81
C ALA A 278 -16.75 19.54 9.36
N ASP A 279 -16.36 18.56 10.18
CA ASP A 279 -14.98 18.41 10.66
C ASP A 279 -14.12 17.76 9.56
N PRO A 280 -13.02 18.39 9.11
CA PRO A 280 -12.22 17.87 8.00
C PRO A 280 -11.67 16.46 8.21
N GLU A 281 -11.36 16.08 9.45
CA GLU A 281 -10.78 14.77 9.74
C GLU A 281 -11.85 13.68 9.75
N ILE A 282 -13.02 13.98 10.31
CA ILE A 282 -14.16 13.05 10.25
C ILE A 282 -14.67 12.94 8.82
N ALA A 283 -14.72 14.04 8.06
CA ALA A 283 -15.06 14.02 6.65
C ALA A 283 -14.12 13.13 5.83
N ALA A 284 -12.84 13.08 6.18
CA ALA A 284 -11.89 12.16 5.56
C ALA A 284 -12.19 10.69 5.92
N LEU A 285 -12.58 10.39 7.16
CA LEU A 285 -13.01 9.05 7.57
C LEU A 285 -14.27 8.58 6.83
N LEU A 286 -15.23 9.49 6.63
CA LEU A 286 -16.48 9.20 5.92
C LEU A 286 -16.29 8.79 4.44
N LYS A 287 -15.10 8.96 3.87
CA LYS A 287 -14.78 8.51 2.50
C LYS A 287 -14.58 7.00 2.39
N THR A 288 -14.30 6.29 3.49
CA THR A 288 -14.17 4.83 3.48
C THR A 288 -15.46 4.18 3.99
N LYS A 289 -15.87 3.06 3.38
CA LYS A 289 -17.14 2.41 3.72
C LYS A 289 -17.18 1.96 5.19
N LYS A 290 -16.09 1.37 5.70
CA LYS A 290 -16.00 0.84 7.05
C LYS A 290 -16.03 1.95 8.11
N ASP A 291 -15.20 2.98 7.94
CA ASP A 291 -15.14 4.07 8.93
C ASP A 291 -16.44 4.90 8.89
N ALA A 292 -17.10 5.00 7.73
CA ALA A 292 -18.42 5.61 7.63
C ALA A 292 -19.50 4.84 8.42
N GLU A 293 -19.51 3.50 8.35
CA GLU A 293 -20.44 2.66 9.13
C GLU A 293 -20.24 2.85 10.64
N ASP A 294 -18.99 2.94 11.09
CA ASP A 294 -18.66 3.21 12.50
C ASP A 294 -19.16 4.61 12.92
N VAL A 295 -18.90 5.65 12.13
CA VAL A 295 -19.37 7.02 12.43
C VAL A 295 -20.90 7.10 12.42
N HIS A 296 -21.57 6.42 11.50
CA HIS A 296 -23.03 6.33 11.49
C HIS A 296 -23.58 5.62 12.74
N THR A 297 -22.91 4.56 13.20
CA THR A 297 -23.26 3.87 14.44
C THR A 297 -23.14 4.79 15.65
N LEU A 298 -22.08 5.60 15.73
CA LEU A 298 -21.96 6.62 16.76
C LEU A 298 -23.10 7.64 16.69
N ILE A 299 -23.37 8.20 15.52
CA ILE A 299 -24.43 9.21 15.34
C ILE A 299 -25.78 8.65 15.78
N HIS A 300 -26.10 7.41 15.39
CA HIS A 300 -27.34 6.75 15.80
C HIS A 300 -27.38 6.56 17.32
N ARG A 301 -26.27 6.17 17.94
CA ARG A 301 -26.17 6.04 19.41
C ARG A 301 -26.40 7.39 20.10
N LEU A 302 -25.70 8.43 19.66
CA LEU A 302 -25.83 9.78 20.21
C LEU A 302 -27.25 10.35 20.05
N ALA A 303 -27.92 10.10 18.92
CA ALA A 303 -29.29 10.56 18.69
C ALA A 303 -30.32 9.90 19.65
N ASN A 304 -30.01 8.71 20.16
CA ASN A 304 -30.92 7.92 21.00
C ASN A 304 -30.52 7.89 22.49
N GLU A 305 -29.35 8.40 22.86
CA GLU A 305 -28.90 8.49 24.26
C GLU A 305 -29.53 9.70 24.99
N THR A 306 -30.04 9.46 26.19
CA THR A 306 -30.66 10.51 27.03
C THR A 306 -29.63 11.38 27.74
N ASP A 307 -28.40 10.90 27.93
CA ASP A 307 -27.26 11.65 28.45
C ASP A 307 -26.11 11.62 27.45
N LEU A 308 -25.99 12.75 26.75
CA LEU A 308 -24.91 13.01 25.80
C LEU A 308 -23.76 13.68 26.55
N GLU A 309 -22.87 12.87 27.11
CA GLU A 309 -21.65 13.41 27.68
C GLU A 309 -20.54 13.44 26.63
N LYS A 310 -19.66 14.44 26.73
CA LYS A 310 -18.40 14.55 25.97
C LYS A 310 -17.60 13.24 25.96
N ASP A 311 -17.82 12.43 26.99
CA ASP A 311 -17.19 11.15 27.24
C ASP A 311 -17.67 10.08 26.26
N SER A 312 -18.93 10.10 25.79
CA SER A 312 -19.44 9.15 24.78
C SER A 312 -18.73 9.30 23.43
N VAL A 313 -18.47 10.54 22.99
CA VAL A 313 -17.75 10.83 21.74
C VAL A 313 -16.28 10.40 21.87
N ARG A 314 -15.65 10.74 22.99
CA ARG A 314 -14.27 10.36 23.29
C ARG A 314 -14.10 8.85 23.36
N CYS A 315 -14.92 8.15 24.14
CA CYS A 315 -14.88 6.69 24.26
C CYS A 315 -15.08 5.99 22.92
N PHE A 316 -15.89 6.53 22.00
CA PHE A 316 -16.05 5.96 20.67
C PHE A 316 -14.76 6.01 19.85
N PHE A 317 -14.13 7.19 19.73
CA PHE A 317 -12.89 7.32 18.97
C PHE A 317 -11.74 6.54 19.62
N GLU A 318 -11.69 6.52 20.95
CA GLU A 318 -10.75 5.67 21.70
C GLU A 318 -10.99 4.19 21.44
N ASN A 319 -12.24 3.71 21.39
CA ASN A 319 -12.54 2.30 21.15
C ASN A 319 -12.12 1.82 19.75
N ILE A 320 -12.38 2.60 18.70
CA ILE A 320 -11.93 2.29 17.33
C ILE A 320 -10.41 2.19 17.28
N THR A 321 -9.74 3.18 17.88
CA THR A 321 -8.28 3.25 17.94
C THR A 321 -7.69 2.07 18.72
N ASN A 322 -8.22 1.80 19.92
CA ASN A 322 -7.72 0.77 20.82
C ASN A 322 -7.86 -0.64 20.25
N GLN A 323 -8.95 -0.95 19.54
CA GLN A 323 -9.12 -2.27 18.91
C GLN A 323 -8.05 -2.51 17.86
N LYS A 324 -7.83 -1.54 16.95
CA LYS A 324 -6.82 -1.65 15.91
C LYS A 324 -5.41 -1.81 16.50
N ASN A 325 -5.08 -0.96 17.48
CA ASN A 325 -3.77 -0.99 18.14
C ASN A 325 -3.54 -2.31 18.90
N SER A 326 -4.57 -2.84 19.56
CA SER A 326 -4.47 -4.11 20.29
C SER A 326 -4.12 -5.28 19.36
N THR A 327 -4.78 -5.39 18.21
CA THR A 327 -4.46 -6.41 17.21
C THR A 327 -3.04 -6.24 16.65
N GLN A 328 -2.63 -5.02 16.33
CA GLN A 328 -1.28 -4.74 15.83
C GLN A 328 -0.19 -5.11 16.84
N ARG A 329 -0.38 -4.77 18.12
CA ARG A 329 0.54 -5.16 19.20
C ARG A 329 0.63 -6.68 19.38
N GLN A 330 -0.49 -7.39 19.30
CA GLN A 330 -0.47 -8.86 19.35
C GLN A 330 0.32 -9.46 18.19
N HIS A 331 0.15 -8.93 16.98
CA HIS A 331 0.91 -9.35 15.80
C HIS A 331 2.41 -9.04 15.95
N LEU A 332 2.75 -7.86 16.47
CA LEU A 332 4.13 -7.46 16.76
C LEU A 332 4.80 -8.41 17.76
N LEU A 333 4.13 -8.73 18.87
CA LEU A 333 4.63 -9.67 19.88
C LEU A 333 4.83 -11.06 19.30
N SER A 334 3.88 -11.54 18.47
CA SER A 334 4.03 -12.81 17.77
C SER A 334 5.21 -12.80 16.80
N LEU A 335 5.45 -11.70 16.10
CA LEU A 335 6.58 -11.55 15.18
C LEU A 335 7.90 -11.50 15.94
N ARG A 336 7.99 -10.72 17.03
CA ARG A 336 9.19 -10.67 17.88
C ARG A 336 9.57 -12.06 18.36
N LYS A 337 8.60 -12.82 18.88
CA LYS A 337 8.83 -14.20 19.30
C LYS A 337 9.36 -15.07 18.15
N ALA A 338 8.79 -14.95 16.96
CA ALA A 338 9.28 -15.70 15.80
C ALA A 338 10.73 -15.33 15.42
N VAL A 339 11.13 -14.06 15.58
CA VAL A 339 12.52 -13.62 15.39
C VAL A 339 13.43 -14.22 16.47
N GLU A 340 13.02 -14.19 17.74
CA GLU A 340 13.76 -14.81 18.85
C GLU A 340 13.97 -16.32 18.65
N ASP A 341 12.91 -17.02 18.24
CA ASP A 341 12.93 -18.45 17.96
C ASP A 341 13.88 -18.76 16.79
N ALA A 342 13.86 -17.95 15.72
CA ALA A 342 14.74 -18.12 14.56
C ALA A 342 16.22 -17.91 14.92
N LEU A 343 16.53 -16.92 15.76
CA LEU A 343 17.89 -16.65 16.26
C LEU A 343 18.41 -17.77 17.18
N SER A 344 17.52 -18.51 17.84
CA SER A 344 17.90 -19.61 18.72
C SER A 344 18.25 -20.91 17.97
N LEU A 345 17.93 -20.97 16.67
CA LEU A 345 18.18 -22.13 15.80
C LEU A 345 19.45 -21.98 14.95
N THR A 346 20.04 -20.78 14.91
CA THR A 346 21.31 -20.45 14.24
C THR A 346 22.47 -20.48 15.23
#